data_AF-A0A9C8E2B3-F1
#
_entry.id   AF-A0A9C8E2B3-F1
#
_cell.length_a   1.000
_cell.length_b   1.000
_cell.length_c   1.000
_cell.angle_alpha   90.00
_cell.angle_beta   90.00
_cell.angle_gamma   90.00
#
_symmetry.space_group_name_H-M   'P 1'
#
loop_
_entity.id
_entity.type
_entity.pdbx_description
1 polymer ?
#
loop_
_entity_poly.entity_id
_entity_poly.type
_entity_poly.pdbx_seq_one_letter_code
_entity_poly.pdbx_strand_id
1 'polypeptide(L)'
;MPVITLEVQEWDRIVQLGTIQRLRQLKAELEEIEKTIADFERRYGMTLAELRVKGLPDDADRQAHEDFADWVACENRRKELMERISKL
;
A
#
# COMPACT_ATOMS: atom_id res chain seq x y z
N MET A 1 5.83 -35.82 -5.52
CA MET A 1 5.67 -35.23 -4.17
C MET A 1 4.73 -36.13 -3.39
N PRO A 2 5.01 -36.47 -2.12
CA PRO A 2 4.06 -37.23 -1.31
C PRO A 2 2.78 -36.41 -1.10
N VAL A 3 1.62 -37.08 -1.18
CA VAL A 3 0.33 -36.48 -0.82
C VAL A 3 0.28 -36.42 0.70
N ILE A 4 0.24 -35.21 1.24
CA ILE A 4 0.09 -34.98 2.68
C ILE A 4 -1.40 -35.01 3.00
N THR A 5 -1.83 -35.98 3.79
CA THR A 5 -3.19 -36.05 4.33
C THR A 5 -3.15 -35.52 5.75
N LEU A 6 -3.82 -34.39 5.99
CA LEU A 6 -3.92 -33.77 7.32
C LEU A 6 -5.35 -33.88 7.83
N GLU A 7 -5.50 -33.91 9.15
CA GLU A 7 -6.82 -33.74 9.76
C GLU A 7 -7.36 -32.32 9.50
N VAL A 8 -8.68 -32.17 9.47
CA VAL A 8 -9.34 -30.88 9.19
C VAL A 8 -8.85 -29.79 10.16
N GLN A 9 -8.63 -30.12 11.43
CA GLN A 9 -8.12 -29.18 12.43
C GLN A 9 -6.69 -28.68 12.12
N GLU A 10 -5.84 -29.56 11.59
CA GLU A 10 -4.49 -29.18 11.18
C GLU A 10 -4.52 -28.30 9.93
N TRP A 11 -5.42 -28.58 8.98
CA TRP A 11 -5.68 -27.72 7.84
C TRP A 11 -6.11 -26.31 8.26
N ASP A 12 -7.11 -26.20 9.15
CA ASP A 12 -7.60 -24.91 9.64
C ASP A 12 -6.48 -24.12 10.33
N ARG A 13 -5.65 -24.79 11.13
CA ARG A 13 -4.51 -24.16 11.79
C ARG A 13 -3.49 -23.64 10.77
N ILE A 14 -3.17 -24.40 9.73
CA ILE A 14 -2.24 -23.98 8.68
C ILE A 14 -2.81 -22.76 7.93
N VAL A 15 -4.09 -22.79 7.59
CA VAL A 15 -4.76 -21.67 6.92
C VAL A 15 -4.73 -20.42 7.82
N GLN A 16 -5.07 -20.54 9.11
CA GLN A 16 -5.01 -19.42 10.06
C GLN A 16 -3.60 -18.83 10.17
N LEU A 17 -2.57 -19.67 10.29
CA LEU A 17 -1.18 -19.20 10.33
C LEU A 17 -0.79 -18.49 9.03
N GLY A 18 -1.21 -19.03 7.88
CA GLY A 18 -1.03 -18.41 6.58
C GLY A 18 -1.71 -17.04 6.47
N THR A 19 -2.96 -16.94 6.93
CA THR A 19 -3.73 -15.69 6.95
C THR A 19 -3.08 -14.64 7.86
N ILE A 20 -2.64 -15.02 9.06
CA ILE A 20 -1.95 -14.11 9.98
C ILE A 20 -0.66 -13.59 9.35
N GLN A 21 0.14 -14.48 8.76
CA GLN A 21 1.39 -14.09 8.10
C GLN A 21 1.12 -13.19 6.89
N ARG A 22 0.09 -13.49 6.10
CA ARG A 22 -0.29 -12.65 4.95
C ARG A 22 -0.76 -11.27 5.38
N LEU A 23 -1.59 -11.20 6.44
CA LEU A 23 -2.04 -9.94 7.01
C LEU A 23 -0.86 -9.09 7.51
N ARG A 24 0.10 -9.70 8.19
CA ARG A 24 1.33 -9.02 8.63
C ARG A 24 2.11 -8.44 7.46
N GLN A 25 2.29 -9.20 6.38
CA GLN A 25 2.98 -8.72 5.18
C GLN A 25 2.27 -7.52 4.55
N LEU A 26 0.94 -7.59 4.37
CA LEU A 26 0.18 -6.49 3.78
C LEU A 26 0.22 -5.23 4.65
N LYS A 27 0.16 -5.37 5.98
CA LYS A 27 0.27 -4.24 6.91
C LYS A 27 1.66 -3.59 6.86
N ALA A 28 2.72 -4.38 6.80
CA ALA A 28 4.08 -3.85 6.66
C ALA A 28 4.24 -3.09 5.33
N GLU A 29 3.69 -3.62 4.23
CA GLU A 29 3.70 -2.93 2.95
C GLU A 29 2.89 -1.62 2.99
N LEU A 30 1.72 -1.63 3.65
CA LEU A 30 0.90 -0.45 3.83
C LEU A 30 1.64 0.64 4.61
N GLU A 31 2.33 0.27 5.70
CA GLU A 31 3.09 1.20 6.52
C GLU A 31 4.21 1.91 5.72
N GLU A 32 4.93 1.18 4.86
CA GLU A 32 5.98 1.77 4.02
C GLU A 32 5.41 2.72 2.94
N ILE A 33 4.27 2.37 2.35
CA ILE A 33 3.57 3.25 1.40
C ILE A 33 3.05 4.50 2.10
N GLU A 34 2.51 4.38 3.30
CA GLU A 34 2.03 5.53 4.10
C GLU A 34 3.16 6.46 4.49
N LYS A 35 4.35 5.94 4.86
CA LYS A 35 5.55 6.75 5.08
C LYS A 35 5.96 7.51 3.82
N THR A 36 5.97 6.83 2.67
CA THR A 36 6.30 7.44 1.38
C THR A 36 5.34 8.58 1.02
N ILE A 37 4.03 8.37 1.23
CA ILE A 37 3.00 9.41 1.06
C ILE A 37 3.25 10.59 1.99
N ALA A 38 3.52 10.33 3.28
CA ALA A 38 3.80 11.38 4.26
C ALA A 38 5.06 12.19 3.91
N ASP A 39 6.06 11.58 3.29
CA ASP A 39 7.26 12.26 2.83
C ASP A 39 6.97 13.17 1.62
N PHE A 40 6.11 12.74 0.68
CA PHE A 40 5.60 13.63 -0.37
C PHE A 40 4.82 14.81 0.23
N GLU A 41 3.90 14.55 1.16
CA GLU A 41 3.12 15.61 1.81
C GLU A 41 4.00 16.63 2.52
N ARG A 42 5.06 16.14 3.20
CA ARG A 42 6.04 17.01 3.85
C ARG A 42 6.86 17.82 2.84
N ARG A 43 7.27 17.20 1.72
CA ARG A 43 8.06 17.85 0.67
C ARG A 43 7.29 18.98 -0.03
N TYR A 44 6.01 18.74 -0.31
CA TYR A 44 5.16 19.68 -1.04
C TYR A 44 4.29 20.58 -0.14
N GLY A 45 4.26 20.32 1.17
CA GLY A 45 3.50 21.09 2.14
C GLY A 45 1.98 21.04 1.93
N MET A 46 1.48 20.01 1.26
CA MET A 46 0.06 19.82 0.96
C MET A 46 -0.22 18.33 0.75
N THR A 47 -1.49 17.95 0.63
CA THR A 47 -1.93 16.59 0.30
C THR A 47 -2.04 16.39 -1.22
N LEU A 48 -2.08 15.14 -1.69
CA LEU A 48 -2.29 14.85 -3.12
C LEU A 48 -3.66 15.36 -3.60
N ALA A 49 -4.66 15.31 -2.72
CA ALA A 49 -6.00 15.80 -3.03
C ALA A 49 -5.98 17.31 -3.33
N GLU A 50 -5.27 18.09 -2.52
CA GLU A 50 -5.08 19.52 -2.75
C GLU A 50 -4.26 19.79 -4.01
N LEU A 51 -3.17 19.04 -4.20
CA LEU A 51 -2.33 19.17 -5.40
C LEU A 51 -3.10 18.88 -6.69
N ARG A 52 -4.00 17.90 -6.69
CA ARG A 52 -4.87 17.59 -7.85
C ARG A 52 -5.85 18.71 -8.18
N VAL A 53 -6.29 19.48 -7.19
CA VAL A 53 -7.20 20.61 -7.40
C VAL A 53 -6.43 21.84 -7.88
N LYS A 54 -5.26 22.12 -7.28
CA LYS A 54 -4.44 23.28 -7.62
C LYS A 54 -3.68 23.10 -8.94
N GLY A 55 -3.35 21.86 -9.29
CA GLY A 55 -2.37 21.56 -10.33
C GLY A 55 -0.93 21.73 -9.82
N LEU A 56 0.01 21.18 -10.58
CA LEU A 56 1.42 21.53 -10.42
C LEU A 56 1.63 23.00 -10.83
N PRO A 57 2.57 23.72 -10.20
CA PRO A 57 2.95 25.07 -10.64
C PRO A 57 3.38 25.11 -12.11
N ASP A 58 3.17 26.24 -12.78
CA ASP A 58 3.56 26.41 -14.19
C ASP A 58 5.09 26.31 -14.41
N ASP A 59 5.87 26.57 -13.37
CA ASP A 59 7.33 26.45 -13.34
C ASP A 59 7.83 25.13 -12.73
N ALA A 60 6.94 24.14 -12.55
CA ALA A 60 7.29 22.82 -12.05
C ALA A 60 8.37 22.17 -12.93
N ASP A 61 9.44 21.73 -12.28
CA ASP A 61 10.50 21.00 -12.96
C ASP A 61 10.09 19.54 -13.25
N ARG A 62 10.96 18.83 -13.95
CA ARG A 62 10.74 17.40 -14.26
C ARG A 62 10.52 16.58 -12.99
N GLN A 63 11.26 16.86 -11.92
CA GLN A 63 11.17 16.10 -10.67
C GLN A 63 9.78 16.25 -10.06
N ALA A 64 9.19 17.44 -10.09
CA ALA A 64 7.84 17.65 -9.59
C ALA A 64 6.76 16.86 -10.35
N HIS A 65 6.94 16.69 -11.66
CA HIS A 65 6.07 15.82 -12.46
C HIS A 65 6.24 14.33 -12.15
N GLU A 66 7.49 13.88 -11.96
CA GLU A 66 7.80 12.49 -11.58
C GLU A 66 7.27 12.17 -10.18
N ASP A 67 7.52 13.04 -9.20
CA ASP A 67 7.01 12.93 -7.84
C ASP A 67 5.48 12.88 -7.82
N PHE A 68 4.79 13.68 -8.64
CA PHE A 68 3.34 13.61 -8.74
C PHE A 68 2.85 12.25 -9.24
N ALA A 69 3.48 11.71 -10.29
CA ALA A 69 3.11 10.40 -10.83
C ALA A 69 3.35 9.28 -9.80
N ASP A 70 4.50 9.30 -9.12
CA ASP A 70 4.86 8.33 -8.10
C ASP A 70 3.93 8.43 -6.88
N TRP A 71 3.57 9.64 -6.46
CA TRP A 71 2.63 9.85 -5.37
C TRP A 71 1.22 9.34 -5.72
N VAL A 72 0.75 9.57 -6.95
CA VAL A 72 -0.50 8.98 -7.45
C VAL A 72 -0.45 7.45 -7.40
N ALA A 73 0.66 6.85 -7.81
CA ALA A 73 0.84 5.40 -7.75
C ALA A 73 0.82 4.88 -6.29
N CYS A 74 1.49 5.56 -5.38
CA CYS A 74 1.49 5.23 -3.95
C CYS A 74 0.08 5.31 -3.34
N GLU A 75 -0.68 6.36 -3.64
CA GLU A 75 -2.06 6.53 -3.17
C GLU A 75 -3.00 5.44 -3.68
N ASN A 76 -2.84 5.03 -4.95
CA ASN A 76 -3.58 3.90 -5.50
C ASN A 76 -3.19 2.59 -4.81
N ARG A 77 -1.89 2.37 -4.58
CA ARG A 77 -1.39 1.17 -3.88
C ARG A 77 -1.89 1.10 -2.44
N ARG A 78 -1.91 2.23 -1.72
CA ARG A 78 -2.47 2.33 -0.36
C ARG A 78 -3.91 1.82 -0.34
N LYS A 79 -4.76 2.30 -1.26
CA LYS A 79 -6.17 1.89 -1.37
C LYS A 79 -6.31 0.40 -1.65
N GLU A 80 -5.53 -0.15 -2.58
CA GLU A 80 -5.55 -1.59 -2.88
C GLU A 80 -5.15 -2.41 -1.65
N LEU A 81 -4.10 -2.02 -0.92
CA LEU A 81 -3.65 -2.71 0.28
C LEU A 81 -4.71 -2.69 1.38
N MET A 82 -5.34 -1.54 1.62
CA MET A 82 -6.44 -1.42 2.58
C MET A 82 -7.62 -2.32 2.21
N GLU A 83 -8.01 -2.36 0.94
CA GLU A 83 -9.08 -3.22 0.45
C GLU A 83 -8.74 -4.70 0.65
N ARG A 84 -7.50 -5.10 0.33
CA ARG A 84 -7.04 -6.48 0.51
C ARG A 84 -7.00 -6.89 1.97
N ILE A 85 -6.57 -6.00 2.86
CA ILE A 85 -6.57 -6.22 4.30
C ILE A 85 -8.00 -6.40 4.81
N SER A 86 -8.98 -5.63 4.33
CA SER A 86 -10.38 -5.76 4.76
C SER A 86 -11.08 -7.05 4.31
N LYS A 87 -10.49 -7.74 3.33
CA LYS A 87 -11.02 -8.99 2.74
C LYS A 87 -10.37 -10.25 3.30
N LEU A 88 -9.37 -10.11 4.18
CA LEU A 88 -8.75 -11.21 4.93
C LEU A 88 -9.45 -11.42 6.27
#